data_AF-A0A7S4IFD0-F1
#
_entry.id   AF-A0A7S4IFD0-F1
#
_cell.length_a   1.000
_cell.length_b   1.000
_cell.length_c   1.000
_cell.angle_alpha   90.00
_cell.angle_beta   90.00
_cell.angle_gamma   90.00
#
_symmetry.space_group_name_H-M   'P 1'
#
loop_
_entity.id
_entity.type
_entity.pdbx_description
1 polymer ?
#
loop_
_entity_poly.entity_id
_entity_poly.type
_entity_poly.pdbx_seq_one_letter_code
_entity_poly.pdbx_strand_id
1 'polypeptide(L)'
;DDENDDNSDDDDEEEEGGPGENYRHAELAKQTHRIGKEMLYDIINTDFGCDKSMLFVLTGIQINMPFDFQDYFQPLTFEVRKSDGTVVDLFERTFGERA
;
A
#
# COMPACT_ATOMS: atom_id res chain seq x y z
N ASP A 1 31.81 25.76 34.66
CA ASP A 1 32.43 26.26 33.42
C ASP A 1 32.42 25.15 32.36
N ASP A 2 31.37 24.85 31.61
CA ASP A 2 29.92 25.07 31.66
C ASP A 2 29.34 24.00 30.73
N GLU A 3 28.21 23.42 31.14
CA GLU A 3 27.36 22.60 30.28
C GLU A 3 26.87 23.45 29.09
N ASN A 4 26.85 22.87 27.89
CA ASN A 4 25.93 23.25 26.82
C ASN A 4 25.82 22.04 25.88
N ASP A 5 24.99 21.08 26.30
CA ASP A 5 24.27 20.20 25.39
C ASP A 5 23.25 21.08 24.63
N ASP A 6 23.62 21.50 23.42
CA ASP A 6 22.70 22.17 22.51
C ASP A 6 21.94 21.08 21.73
N ASN A 7 20.97 20.47 22.40
CA ASN A 7 19.85 19.81 21.73
C ASN A 7 19.03 20.92 21.09
N SER A 8 19.33 21.25 19.84
CA SER A 8 18.37 21.91 18.99
C SER A 8 17.32 20.87 18.64
N ASP A 9 16.21 20.93 19.37
CA ASP A 9 14.97 20.24 19.05
C ASP A 9 14.62 20.55 17.59
N ASP A 10 14.81 19.56 16.72
CA ASP A 10 14.22 19.53 15.38
C ASP A 10 12.71 19.32 15.57
N ASP A 11 12.02 20.40 15.96
CA ASP A 11 10.58 20.51 15.81
C ASP A 11 10.30 20.58 14.30
N ASP A 12 10.14 19.41 13.67
CA ASP A 12 9.47 19.25 12.38
C ASP A 12 8.03 19.78 12.53
N GLU A 13 7.85 21.10 12.41
CA GLU A 13 6.54 21.70 12.21
C GLU A 13 5.97 21.12 10.90
N GLU A 14 5.13 20.09 11.02
CA GLU A 14 4.37 19.54 9.90
C GLU A 14 3.48 20.66 9.33
N GLU A 15 3.96 21.30 8.27
CA GLU A 15 3.19 22.27 7.50
C GLU A 15 1.97 21.51 6.92
N GLU A 16 0.82 21.59 7.59
CA GLU A 16 -0.41 20.94 7.12
C GLU A 16 -0.80 21.54 5.76
N GLY A 17 -0.45 20.83 4.69
CA GLY A 17 -0.77 21.20 3.32
C GLY A 17 -2.27 21.45 3.13
N GLY A 18 -2.61 22.52 2.42
CA GLY A 18 -4.00 22.90 2.18
C GLY A 18 -4.80 21.79 1.48
N PRO A 19 -6.15 21.84 1.46
CA PRO A 19 -6.99 20.74 0.95
C PRO A 19 -6.69 20.34 -0.52
N GLY A 20 -6.17 21.25 -1.34
CA GLY A 20 -5.75 20.95 -2.71
C GLY A 20 -4.43 20.16 -2.80
N GLU A 21 -3.57 20.27 -1.80
CA GLU A 21 -2.29 19.57 -1.72
C GLU A 21 -2.48 18.13 -1.24
N ASN A 22 -3.31 17.92 -0.20
CA ASN A 22 -3.69 16.59 0.29
C ASN A 22 -4.34 15.74 -0.81
N TYR A 23 -5.21 16.33 -1.64
CA TYR A 23 -5.78 15.62 -2.80
C TYR A 23 -4.70 15.16 -3.79
N ARG A 24 -3.69 15.99 -4.05
CA ARG A 24 -2.61 15.65 -4.99
C ARG A 24 -1.71 14.56 -4.43
N HIS A 25 -1.45 14.54 -3.12
CA HIS A 25 -0.71 13.46 -2.46
C HIS A 25 -1.47 12.14 -2.52
N ALA A 26 -2.79 12.16 -2.27
CA ALA A 26 -3.64 10.98 -2.41
C ALA A 26 -3.65 10.44 -3.86
N GLU A 27 -3.76 11.34 -4.85
CA GLU A 27 -3.72 10.95 -6.26
C GLU A 27 -2.34 10.40 -6.66
N LEU A 28 -1.25 10.96 -6.14
CA LEU A 28 0.09 10.43 -6.35
C LEU A 28 0.24 9.01 -5.80
N ALA A 29 -0.27 8.73 -4.60
CA ALA A 29 -0.27 7.40 -4.02
C ALA A 29 -1.05 6.40 -4.90
N LYS A 30 -2.21 6.83 -5.42
CA LYS A 30 -3.04 6.03 -6.34
C LYS A 30 -2.33 5.73 -7.66
N GLN A 31 -1.67 6.70 -8.27
CA GLN A 31 -0.92 6.49 -9.51
C GLN A 31 0.31 5.60 -9.28
N THR A 32 1.00 5.77 -8.15
CA THR A 32 2.13 4.92 -7.76
C THR A 32 1.68 3.48 -7.56
N HIS A 33 0.54 3.25 -6.89
CA HIS A 33 -0.07 1.93 -6.77
C HIS A 33 -0.36 1.32 -8.14
N ARG A 34 -0.93 2.09 -9.08
CA ARG A 34 -1.23 1.58 -10.43
C ARG A 34 0.03 1.09 -11.14
N ILE A 35 1.10 1.88 -11.14
CA ILE A 35 2.38 1.52 -11.75
C ILE A 35 2.99 0.30 -11.05
N GLY A 36 3.03 0.31 -9.71
CA GLY A 36 3.59 -0.79 -8.93
C GLY A 36 2.81 -2.10 -9.14
N LYS A 37 1.49 -2.03 -9.30
CA LYS A 37 0.64 -3.17 -9.63
C LYS A 37 0.96 -3.72 -11.03
N GLU A 38 1.11 -2.86 -12.03
CA GLU A 38 1.50 -3.28 -13.39
C GLU A 38 2.87 -3.99 -13.36
N MET A 39 3.86 -3.41 -12.69
CA MET A 39 5.19 -4.03 -12.52
C MET A 39 5.12 -5.38 -11.78
N LEU A 40 4.29 -5.47 -10.74
CA LEU A 40 4.07 -6.73 -10.02
C LEU A 40 3.48 -7.78 -10.96
N TYR A 41 2.50 -7.42 -11.78
CA TYR A 41 1.87 -8.34 -12.73
C TYR A 41 2.83 -8.85 -13.79
N ASP A 42 3.80 -8.03 -14.21
CA ASP A 42 4.84 -8.45 -15.17
C ASP A 42 5.78 -9.51 -14.60
N ILE A 43 5.98 -9.56 -13.28
CA ILE A 43 6.86 -10.53 -12.62
C ILE A 43 6.13 -11.74 -12.04
N ILE A 44 4.80 -11.76 -12.07
CA ILE A 44 4.02 -12.88 -11.55
C ILE A 44 4.35 -14.15 -12.34
N ASN A 45 4.69 -15.21 -11.61
CA ASN A 45 4.85 -16.55 -12.14
C ASN A 45 4.07 -17.53 -11.26
N THR A 46 3.24 -18.38 -11.87
CA THR A 46 2.47 -19.44 -11.20
C THR A 46 3.06 -20.84 -11.41
N ASP A 47 4.21 -20.94 -12.08
CA ASP A 47 4.98 -22.18 -12.23
C ASP A 47 5.82 -22.44 -10.98
N PHE A 48 5.14 -22.85 -9.91
CA PHE A 48 5.79 -23.23 -8.65
C PHE A 48 4.98 -24.29 -7.88
N GLY A 49 5.69 -25.15 -7.15
CA GLY A 49 5.08 -26.20 -6.33
C GLY A 49 4.40 -27.29 -7.17
N CYS A 50 3.12 -27.57 -6.90
CA CYS A 50 2.33 -28.59 -7.60
C CYS A 50 1.05 -28.01 -8.20
N ASP A 51 0.26 -28.83 -8.88
CA ASP A 51 -1.01 -28.42 -9.54
C ASP A 51 -2.07 -27.84 -8.60
N LYS A 52 -1.87 -27.94 -7.28
CA LYS A 52 -2.75 -27.37 -6.25
C LYS A 52 -2.22 -26.07 -5.64
N SER A 53 -1.02 -25.64 -6.04
CA SER A 53 -0.43 -24.38 -5.60
C SER A 53 -1.32 -23.20 -6.02
N MET A 54 -1.39 -22.20 -5.14
CA MET A 54 -2.13 -20.96 -5.38
C MET A 54 -1.24 -19.78 -5.01
N LEU A 55 -1.22 -18.77 -5.87
CA LEU A 55 -0.63 -17.48 -5.58
C LEU A 55 -1.73 -16.51 -5.17
N PHE A 56 -1.63 -15.97 -3.96
CA PHE A 56 -2.50 -14.88 -3.52
C PHE A 56 -1.81 -13.55 -3.82
N VAL A 57 -2.53 -12.63 -4.46
CA VAL A 57 -2.04 -11.28 -4.76
C VAL A 57 -2.96 -10.29 -4.07
N LEU A 58 -2.42 -9.59 -3.06
CA LEU A 58 -3.06 -8.49 -2.36
C LEU A 58 -2.25 -7.22 -2.65
N THR A 59 -2.89 -6.22 -3.25
CA THR A 59 -2.27 -4.90 -3.47
C THR A 59 -3.17 -3.81 -2.92
N GLY A 60 -2.56 -2.69 -2.54
CA GLY A 60 -3.25 -1.59 -1.90
C GLY A 60 -2.29 -0.44 -1.58
N ILE A 61 -2.80 0.54 -0.85
CA ILE A 61 -2.05 1.71 -0.40
C ILE A 61 -1.88 1.58 1.11
N GLN A 62 -0.64 1.68 1.57
CA GLN A 62 -0.34 1.80 2.99
C GLN A 62 -0.42 3.28 3.39
N ILE A 63 -1.11 3.56 4.49
CA ILE A 63 -1.31 4.89 5.06
C ILE A 63 -0.61 4.85 6.41
N ASN A 64 0.57 5.46 6.46
CA ASN A 64 1.32 5.58 7.70
C ASN A 64 0.75 6.73 8.52
N MET A 65 0.53 6.49 9.81
CA MET A 65 0.00 7.50 10.72
C MET A 65 1.09 7.99 11.67
N PRO A 66 0.92 9.16 12.32
CA PRO A 66 1.80 9.61 13.38
C PRO A 66 1.91 8.59 14.53
N PHE A 67 2.99 8.67 15.32
CA PHE A 67 3.43 7.66 16.29
C PHE A 67 2.34 7.11 17.25
N ASP A 68 1.30 7.90 17.54
CA ASP A 68 0.23 7.51 18.46
C ASP A 68 -0.93 6.74 17.80
N PHE A 69 -0.91 6.56 16.48
CA PHE A 69 -1.97 5.91 15.71
C PHE A 69 -1.48 4.66 15.00
N GLN A 70 -2.39 3.71 14.80
CA GLN A 70 -2.09 2.53 13.98
C GLN A 70 -2.08 2.90 12.50
N ASP A 71 -1.12 2.38 11.78
CA ASP A 71 -1.09 2.42 10.32
C ASP A 71 -2.30 1.70 9.73
N TYR A 72 -2.72 2.17 8.57
CA TYR A 72 -3.80 1.55 7.80
C TYR A 72 -3.29 0.99 6.49
N PHE A 73 -4.03 0.02 5.96
CA PHE A 73 -3.84 -0.47 4.61
C PHE A 73 -5.18 -0.44 3.88
N GLN A 74 -5.26 0.30 2.78
CA GLN A 74 -6.41 0.32 1.90
C GLN A 74 -6.21 -0.74 0.81
N PRO A 75 -6.90 -1.90 0.88
CA PRO A 75 -6.82 -2.89 -0.17
C PRO A 75 -7.47 -2.34 -1.46
N LEU A 76 -6.83 -2.59 -2.60
CA LEU A 76 -7.34 -2.22 -3.93
C LEU A 76 -7.47 -3.42 -4.87
N THR A 77 -6.80 -4.53 -4.59
CA THR A 77 -6.95 -5.79 -5.34
C THR A 77 -6.69 -6.95 -4.41
N PHE A 78 -7.50 -8.00 -4.50
CA PHE A 78 -7.25 -9.25 -3.81
C PHE A 78 -7.71 -10.40 -4.69
N GLU A 79 -6.76 -11.22 -5.15
CA GLU A 79 -7.03 -12.28 -6.11
C GLU A 79 -6.21 -13.53 -5.82
N VAL A 80 -6.71 -14.65 -6.33
CA VAL A 80 -5.99 -15.93 -6.37
C VAL A 80 -5.65 -16.26 -7.81
N ARG A 81 -4.40 -16.63 -8.07
CA ARG A 81 -3.92 -17.13 -9.34
C ARG A 81 -3.46 -18.58 -9.21
N LYS A 82 -3.76 -19.38 -10.22
CA LYS A 82 -3.39 -20.81 -10.31
C LYS A 82 -2.53 -21.06 -11.54
N SER A 83 -1.80 -22.18 -11.54
CA SER A 83 -0.95 -22.60 -12.66
C SER A 83 -1.71 -22.89 -13.95
N ASP A 84 -3.01 -23.20 -13.87
CA ASP A 84 -3.91 -23.37 -15.01
C ASP A 84 -4.35 -22.05 -15.68
N GLY A 85 -3.85 -20.91 -15.19
CA GLY A 85 -4.21 -19.57 -15.67
C GLY A 85 -5.49 -19.00 -15.05
N THR A 86 -6.17 -19.74 -14.15
CA THR A 86 -7.35 -19.23 -13.46
C THR A 86 -6.97 -18.08 -12.55
N VAL A 87 -7.71 -16.97 -12.67
CA VAL A 87 -7.66 -15.84 -11.75
C VAL A 87 -9.03 -15.66 -11.11
N VAL A 88 -9.09 -15.63 -9.78
CA VAL A 88 -10.33 -15.43 -9.02
C VAL A 88 -10.21 -14.15 -8.22
N ASP A 89 -11.07 -13.17 -8.50
CA ASP A 89 -11.22 -11.96 -7.68
C ASP A 89 -11.90 -12.34 -6.36
N LEU A 90 -11.24 -12.04 -5.24
CA LEU A 90 -11.71 -12.28 -3.88
C LEU A 90 -12.07 -10.99 -3.15
N PHE A 91 -11.95 -9.83 -3.80
CA PHE A 91 -12.03 -8.54 -3.15
C PHE A 91 -13.38 -8.32 -2.46
N GLU A 92 -14.48 -8.35 -3.21
CA GLU A 92 -15.80 -8.00 -2.69
C GLU A 92 -16.26 -8.96 -1.58
N ARG A 93 -15.93 -10.25 -1.75
CA ARG A 93 -16.20 -11.26 -0.74
C ARG A 93 -15.46 -10.99 0.58
N THR A 94 -14.29 -10.36 0.53
CA THR A 94 -13.41 -10.17 1.69
C THR A 94 -13.58 -8.81 2.33
N PHE A 95 -13.72 -7.75 1.51
CA PHE A 95 -13.69 -6.36 1.95
C PHE A 95 -15.02 -5.61 1.73
N GLY A 96 -16.01 -6.23 1.08
CA GLY A 96 -17.27 -5.57 0.70
C GLY A 96 -17.19 -4.85 -0.65
N GLU A 97 -18.25 -4.14 -1.00
CA GLU A 97 -18.34 -3.40 -2.27
C GLU A 97 -17.23 -2.35 -2.40
N ARG A 98 -16.67 -2.23 -3.61
CA ARG A 98 -15.70 -1.19 -3.93
C ARG A 98 -16.41 0.17 -3.93
N ALA A 99 -15.86 1.13 -3.18
CA ALA A 99 -16.32 2.51 -3.13
C ALA A 99 -16.06 3.26 -4.44
#